data_AF-A0A661ZG49-F1
#
_entry.id   AF-A0A661ZG49-F1
#
_cell.length_a   1.000
_cell.length_b   1.000
_cell.length_c   1.000
_cell.angle_alpha   90.00
_cell.angle_beta   90.00
_cell.angle_gamma   90.00
#
_symmetry.space_group_name_H-M   'P 1'
#
loop_
_entity.id
_entity.type
_entity.pdbx_description
1 polymer ?
#
loop_
_entity_poly.entity_id
_entity_poly.type
_entity_poly.pdbx_seq_one_letter_code
_entity_poly.pdbx_strand_id
1 'polypeptide(L)'
;MNRPSFCYLNFIYYFHPETLKSIHKMKTIKRKLAVVLAIVAVTGSGLYGQKKEKNQEPAAYEFTIEKSLPATSVKDQHRTGTCWSFAAASFIESELIRTGKGEFDLSEMYFVRKAYEMKADKYVRMHGKTNFGNGGLAMDVTHIWDVSGMVPNEVYSGLTTGDSLPVHGEMDGVLRGYLDEVIKNRNKTLTPVWKKGFDGILDAYLGPVPEYFEYQGTSYSPESFAEKTGLTPDDYVAIGSFTHHPFYQDFILEIPDNWLWSAISNVPLDEMMNLLDQALDQGYTVCW
;
A
#
# COMPACT_ATOMS: atom_id res chain seq x y z
N MET A 1 21.92 8.96 -15.52
CA MET A 1 21.54 9.27 -14.13
C MET A 1 20.03 9.16 -14.04
N ASN A 2 19.53 7.97 -13.73
CA ASN A 2 18.10 7.73 -13.53
C ASN A 2 17.74 8.26 -12.13
N ARG A 3 16.92 9.31 -12.08
CA ARG A 3 16.29 9.72 -10.84
C ARG A 3 15.26 8.63 -10.46
N PRO A 4 15.17 8.22 -9.19
CA PRO A 4 14.06 7.39 -8.74
C PRO A 4 12.77 8.16 -9.00
N SER A 5 11.80 7.49 -9.63
CA SER A 5 10.44 7.98 -9.78
C SER A 5 9.88 8.23 -8.38
N PHE A 6 9.84 9.50 -7.97
CA PHE A 6 9.06 9.90 -6.80
C PHE A 6 7.61 9.54 -7.10
N CYS A 7 7.02 8.71 -6.24
CA CYS A 7 5.58 8.52 -6.17
C CYS A 7 4.97 9.92 -6.03
N TYR A 8 4.24 10.38 -7.03
CA TYR A 8 3.58 11.68 -6.97
C TYR A 8 2.55 11.60 -5.83
N LEU A 9 2.75 12.45 -4.81
CA LEU A 9 1.82 12.66 -3.70
C LEU A 9 0.43 12.99 -4.25
N ASN A 10 -0.42 11.97 -4.33
CA ASN A 10 -1.86 12.12 -4.50
C ASN A 10 -2.46 11.72 -3.16
N PHE A 11 -3.13 12.67 -2.49
CA PHE A 11 -3.77 12.44 -1.21
C PHE A 11 -4.99 11.53 -1.41
N ILE A 12 -4.78 10.22 -1.38
CA ILE A 12 -5.83 9.22 -1.33
C ILE A 12 -5.72 8.54 0.02
N TYR A 13 -6.81 8.50 0.76
CA TYR A 13 -6.88 7.80 2.03
C TYR A 13 -7.94 6.71 1.95
N TYR A 14 -7.62 5.56 2.53
CA TYR A 14 -8.52 4.43 2.59
C TYR A 14 -9.11 4.33 3.99
N PHE A 15 -10.44 4.29 4.08
CA PHE A 15 -11.18 4.35 5.34
C PHE A 15 -12.17 3.19 5.47
N HIS A 16 -12.47 2.81 6.71
CA HIS A 16 -13.58 1.91 7.04
C HIS A 16 -14.93 2.68 7.08
N PRO A 17 -16.03 2.20 6.46
CA PRO A 17 -17.31 2.92 6.32
C PRO A 17 -17.94 3.41 7.63
N GLU A 18 -17.74 2.69 8.73
CA GLU A 18 -18.22 3.11 10.07
C GLU A 18 -17.68 4.49 10.50
N THR A 19 -16.51 4.91 10.01
CA THR A 19 -15.96 6.27 10.25
C THR A 19 -16.85 7.37 9.67
N LEU A 20 -17.61 7.08 8.61
CA LEU A 20 -18.51 8.03 7.95
C LEU A 20 -19.82 8.27 8.71
N LYS A 21 -20.20 7.38 9.64
CA LYS A 21 -21.47 7.50 10.40
C LYS A 21 -21.44 8.55 11.52
N SER A 22 -20.26 9.11 11.83
CA SER A 22 -20.04 10.11 12.89
C SER A 22 -20.38 11.55 12.48
N ILE A 23 -20.65 11.81 11.18
CA ILE A 23 -20.69 13.15 10.57
C ILE A 23 -21.77 14.11 11.16
N HIS A 24 -22.70 13.65 12.00
CA HIS A 24 -23.78 14.50 12.54
C HIS A 24 -23.68 14.97 13.99
N LYS A 25 -22.55 14.76 14.70
CA LYS A 25 -22.41 15.28 16.08
C LYS A 25 -21.00 15.80 16.39
N MET A 26 -20.79 17.10 16.18
CA MET A 26 -20.52 18.09 17.24
C MET A 26 -19.66 19.25 16.75
N LYS A 27 -20.18 20.45 16.99
CA LYS A 27 -19.50 21.74 16.87
C LYS A 27 -18.78 22.07 18.19
N THR A 28 -17.54 22.54 18.05
CA THR A 28 -16.86 23.56 18.86
C THR A 28 -16.34 23.17 20.26
N ILE A 29 -15.01 23.11 20.42
CA ILE A 29 -14.35 23.36 21.72
C ILE A 29 -13.16 24.32 21.54
N LYS A 30 -13.10 25.31 22.45
CA LYS A 30 -12.23 26.49 22.44
C LYS A 30 -10.84 26.21 23.01
N ARG A 31 -9.83 26.84 22.40
CA ARG A 31 -8.46 27.03 22.94
C ARG A 31 -8.47 27.77 24.29
N LYS A 32 -7.67 27.31 25.25
CA LYS A 32 -7.21 28.12 26.39
C LYS A 32 -5.68 28.08 26.47
N LEU A 33 -5.11 29.27 26.50
CA LEU A 33 -3.70 29.57 26.71
C LEU A 33 -3.48 29.87 28.20
N ALA A 34 -2.37 29.39 28.78
CA ALA A 34 -1.86 29.90 30.05
C ALA A 34 -0.32 29.97 29.98
N VAL A 35 0.22 31.06 30.52
CA VAL A 35 1.59 31.54 30.37
C VAL A 35 2.24 31.65 31.76
N VAL A 36 3.57 31.51 31.78
CA VAL A 36 4.57 32.02 32.74
C VAL A 36 4.86 31.17 33.98
N LEU A 37 6.12 30.72 34.11
CA LEU A 37 6.99 31.15 35.22
C LEU A 37 8.48 30.96 34.89
N ALA A 38 9.25 32.04 35.04
CA ALA A 38 10.70 32.10 34.95
C ALA A 38 11.28 32.33 36.35
N ILE A 39 12.29 31.58 36.77
CA ILE A 39 13.20 31.96 37.88
C ILE A 39 14.64 31.48 37.59
N VAL A 40 15.48 32.47 37.30
CA VAL A 40 16.84 32.80 37.80
C VAL A 40 17.90 31.71 38.05
N ALA A 41 19.06 32.02 37.48
CA ALA A 41 20.37 31.37 37.51
C ALA A 41 21.06 31.28 38.89
N VAL A 42 21.91 30.25 39.05
CA VAL A 42 23.10 30.29 39.91
C VAL A 42 24.28 29.65 39.17
N THR A 43 25.38 30.39 39.11
CA THR A 43 26.68 30.07 38.51
C THR A 43 27.48 29.06 39.34
N GLY A 44 28.23 28.19 38.66
CA GLY A 44 29.30 27.39 39.27
C GLY A 44 30.39 27.05 38.24
N SER A 45 31.54 27.71 38.36
CA SER A 45 32.73 27.50 37.55
C SER A 45 33.47 26.24 38.02
N GLY A 46 33.57 25.22 37.15
CA GLY A 46 34.41 24.04 37.37
C GLY A 46 35.12 23.66 36.08
N LEU A 47 36.40 24.02 35.97
CA LEU A 47 37.30 23.53 34.92
C LEU A 47 37.73 22.10 35.27
N TYR A 48 37.19 21.11 34.57
CA TYR A 48 37.79 19.78 34.46
C TYR A 48 37.93 19.44 32.98
N GLY A 49 39.15 19.12 32.56
CA GLY A 49 39.45 18.64 31.21
C GLY A 49 38.79 17.28 30.98
N GLN A 50 37.67 17.27 30.25
CA GLN A 50 37.07 16.07 29.70
C GLN A 50 37.45 15.92 28.23
N LYS A 51 37.88 14.70 27.88
CA LYS A 51 37.87 14.15 26.53
C LYS A 51 36.63 14.67 25.79
N LYS A 52 36.81 15.28 24.61
CA LYS A 52 35.68 15.64 23.73
C LYS A 52 34.94 14.35 23.35
N GLU A 53 33.95 13.98 24.14
CA GLU A 53 32.80 13.25 23.62
C GLU A 53 32.23 14.11 22.50
N LYS A 54 31.93 13.48 21.37
CA LYS A 54 31.11 14.12 20.34
C LYS A 54 29.81 14.49 21.04
N ASN A 55 29.62 15.77 21.36
CA ASN A 55 28.31 16.28 21.72
C ASN A 55 27.38 15.80 20.62
N GLN A 56 26.48 14.88 20.95
CA GLN A 56 25.31 14.63 20.11
C GLN A 56 24.66 15.99 19.97
N GLU A 57 24.69 16.55 18.75
CA GLU A 57 23.94 17.75 18.48
C GLU A 57 22.49 17.47 18.89
N PRO A 58 21.82 18.40 19.60
CA PRO A 58 20.42 18.21 19.96
C PRO A 58 19.65 17.85 18.69
N ALA A 59 18.78 16.85 18.80
CA ALA A 59 18.01 16.39 17.66
C ALA A 59 17.31 17.61 17.02
N ALA A 60 17.47 17.77 15.70
CA ALA A 60 16.88 18.91 14.98
C ALA A 60 15.35 18.99 15.15
N TYR A 61 14.73 17.86 15.48
CA TYR A 61 13.31 17.73 15.79
C TYR A 61 13.13 16.76 16.96
N GLU A 62 12.27 17.14 17.90
CA GLU A 62 11.79 16.27 18.97
C GLU A 62 10.32 15.94 18.68
N PHE A 63 10.02 14.65 18.51
CA PHE A 63 8.66 14.18 18.27
C PHE A 63 8.08 13.60 19.55
N THR A 64 6.87 14.03 19.91
CA THR A 64 6.08 13.41 20.97
C THR A 64 4.93 12.64 20.32
N ILE A 65 4.82 11.36 20.64
CA ILE A 65 3.72 10.52 20.15
C ILE A 65 2.46 10.91 20.92
N GLU A 66 1.51 11.56 20.25
CA GLU A 66 0.18 11.83 20.82
C GLU A 66 -0.72 10.58 20.74
N LYS A 67 -0.59 9.82 19.64
CA LYS A 67 -1.31 8.57 19.43
C LYS A 67 -0.49 7.60 18.60
N SER A 68 -0.52 6.33 18.99
CA SER A 68 0.08 5.22 18.25
C SER A 68 -0.95 4.10 18.13
N LEU A 69 -1.20 3.65 16.90
CA LEU A 69 -2.06 2.50 16.64
C LEU A 69 -1.21 1.25 16.38
N PRO A 70 -1.73 0.05 16.70
CA PRO A 70 -1.02 -1.19 16.39
C PRO A 70 -0.77 -1.36 14.89
N ALA A 71 0.43 -1.80 14.55
CA ALA A 71 0.83 -2.21 13.21
C ALA A 71 1.88 -3.33 13.35
N THR A 72 2.09 -4.08 12.27
CA THR A 72 3.14 -5.10 12.20
C THR A 72 4.54 -4.49 12.04
N SER A 73 5.56 -5.35 11.95
CA SER A 73 6.93 -4.92 11.68
C SER A 73 7.06 -4.17 10.35
N VAL A 74 8.00 -3.22 10.32
CA VAL A 74 8.38 -2.50 9.10
C VAL A 74 8.95 -3.47 8.07
N LYS A 75 8.44 -3.41 6.85
CA LYS A 75 8.85 -4.22 5.69
C LYS A 75 9.74 -3.41 4.72
N ASP A 76 10.49 -4.10 3.87
CA ASP A 76 11.41 -3.48 2.89
C ASP A 76 11.11 -3.98 1.47
N GLN A 77 10.48 -3.13 0.65
CA GLN A 77 10.19 -3.41 -0.76
C GLN A 77 11.45 -3.44 -1.65
N HIS A 78 12.57 -2.94 -1.13
CA HIS A 78 13.87 -2.91 -1.76
C HIS A 78 13.84 -2.29 -3.18
N ARG A 79 14.38 -2.99 -4.19
CA ARG A 79 14.60 -2.43 -5.53
C ARG A 79 13.41 -2.72 -6.45
N THR A 80 12.23 -2.27 -6.02
CA THR A 80 10.96 -2.47 -6.71
C THR A 80 10.06 -1.24 -6.61
N GLY A 81 9.08 -1.12 -7.52
CA GLY A 81 8.03 -0.10 -7.49
C GLY A 81 6.75 -0.53 -6.77
N THR A 82 6.82 -1.44 -5.78
CA THR A 82 5.66 -2.13 -5.23
C THR A 82 5.12 -1.54 -3.93
N CYS A 83 5.41 -0.26 -3.63
CA CYS A 83 4.96 0.41 -2.40
C CYS A 83 3.46 0.27 -2.13
N TRP A 84 2.64 0.32 -3.18
CA TRP A 84 1.19 0.14 -3.12
C TRP A 84 0.77 -1.22 -2.52
N SER A 85 1.54 -2.28 -2.80
CA SER A 85 1.27 -3.62 -2.26
C SER A 85 1.67 -3.69 -0.78
N PHE A 86 2.86 -3.17 -0.44
CA PHE A 86 3.37 -3.13 0.94
C PHE A 86 2.52 -2.27 1.86
N ALA A 87 2.13 -1.07 1.43
CA ALA A 87 1.29 -0.17 2.21
C ALA A 87 -0.11 -0.76 2.44
N ALA A 88 -0.71 -1.37 1.41
CA ALA A 88 -2.03 -1.97 1.54
C ALA A 88 -2.02 -3.27 2.36
N ALA A 89 -1.01 -4.13 2.20
CA ALA A 89 -0.85 -5.33 3.02
C ALA A 89 -0.67 -4.95 4.50
N SER A 90 0.19 -3.97 4.81
CA SER A 90 0.38 -3.46 6.18
C SER A 90 -0.90 -2.84 6.76
N PHE A 91 -1.70 -2.17 5.94
CA PHE A 91 -3.01 -1.67 6.32
C PHE A 91 -3.99 -2.81 6.67
N ILE A 92 -4.08 -3.85 5.82
CA ILE A 92 -4.92 -5.03 6.08
C ILE A 92 -4.45 -5.75 7.36
N GLU A 93 -3.14 -5.91 7.56
CA GLU A 93 -2.57 -6.48 8.79
C GLU A 93 -2.94 -5.68 10.04
N SER A 94 -2.93 -4.35 9.95
CA SER A 94 -3.36 -3.48 11.04
C SER A 94 -4.87 -3.63 11.33
N GLU A 95 -5.70 -3.81 10.29
CA GLU A 95 -7.12 -4.11 10.44
C GLU A 95 -7.39 -5.48 11.06
N LEU A 96 -6.56 -6.49 10.76
CA LEU A 96 -6.60 -7.81 11.41
C LEU A 96 -6.29 -7.69 12.91
N ILE A 97 -5.31 -6.89 13.29
CA ILE A 97 -5.02 -6.60 14.70
C ILE A 97 -6.22 -5.87 15.34
N ARG A 98 -6.74 -4.82 14.70
CA ARG A 98 -7.87 -4.01 15.20
C ARG A 98 -9.13 -4.83 15.44
N THR A 99 -9.40 -5.82 14.57
CA THR A 99 -10.56 -6.72 14.65
C THR A 99 -10.31 -7.98 15.49
N GLY A 100 -9.16 -8.06 16.18
CA GLY A 100 -8.86 -9.14 17.13
C GLY A 100 -8.50 -10.48 16.48
N LYS A 101 -8.09 -10.47 15.21
CA LYS A 101 -7.64 -11.67 14.49
C LYS A 101 -6.18 -12.02 14.79
N GLY A 102 -5.42 -11.07 15.32
CA GLY A 102 -4.01 -11.22 15.66
C GLY A 102 -3.09 -10.71 14.56
N GLU A 103 -1.81 -11.06 14.67
CA GLU A 103 -0.78 -10.66 13.72
C GLU A 103 -0.72 -11.63 12.53
N PHE A 104 -0.60 -11.06 11.33
CA PHE A 104 -0.41 -11.76 10.07
C PHE A 104 0.77 -11.14 9.33
N ASP A 105 1.43 -11.94 8.50
CA ASP A 105 2.44 -11.47 7.53
C ASP A 105 1.92 -11.88 6.14
N LEU A 106 1.29 -10.93 5.45
CA LEU A 106 0.65 -11.16 4.15
C LEU A 106 1.69 -11.04 3.03
N SER A 107 1.56 -11.85 1.99
CA SER A 107 2.47 -11.78 0.84
C SER A 107 2.19 -10.57 -0.04
N GLU A 108 3.06 -9.57 0.00
CA GLU A 108 3.00 -8.46 -0.97
C GLU A 108 3.24 -8.94 -2.39
N MET A 109 4.09 -9.96 -2.55
CA MET A 109 4.45 -10.51 -3.85
C MET A 109 3.30 -11.27 -4.50
N TYR A 110 2.38 -11.84 -3.72
CA TYR A 110 1.16 -12.43 -4.26
C TYR A 110 0.31 -11.38 -4.96
N PHE A 111 0.06 -10.24 -4.32
CA PHE A 111 -0.66 -9.13 -4.94
C PHE A 111 0.09 -8.58 -6.16
N VAL A 112 1.42 -8.48 -6.12
CA VAL A 112 2.23 -8.05 -7.26
C VAL A 112 2.10 -9.02 -8.45
N ARG A 113 2.20 -10.33 -8.20
CA ARG A 113 2.02 -11.39 -9.22
C ARG A 113 0.66 -11.28 -9.89
N LYS A 114 -0.41 -11.18 -9.09
CA LYS A 114 -1.79 -11.04 -9.60
C LYS A 114 -2.03 -9.72 -10.35
N ALA A 115 -1.45 -8.62 -9.89
CA ALA A 115 -1.51 -7.36 -10.61
C ALA A 115 -0.84 -7.46 -11.99
N TYR A 116 0.32 -8.12 -12.11
CA TYR A 116 0.96 -8.30 -13.41
C TYR A 116 0.12 -9.13 -14.38
N GLU A 117 -0.53 -10.21 -13.93
CA GLU A 117 -1.46 -11.01 -14.74
C GLU A 117 -2.58 -10.13 -15.31
N MET A 118 -3.26 -9.38 -14.45
CA MET A 118 -4.40 -8.54 -14.82
C MET A 118 -4.00 -7.35 -15.70
N LYS A 119 -2.87 -6.69 -15.37
CA LYS A 119 -2.29 -5.60 -16.16
C LYS A 119 -1.90 -6.07 -17.55
N ALA A 120 -1.31 -7.25 -17.69
CA ALA A 120 -0.92 -7.79 -18.99
C ALA A 120 -2.14 -7.98 -19.90
N ASP A 121 -3.22 -8.55 -19.35
CA ASP A 121 -4.49 -8.69 -20.06
C ASP A 121 -5.04 -7.35 -20.54
N LYS A 122 -5.08 -6.35 -19.64
CA LYS A 122 -5.54 -5.01 -19.99
C LYS A 122 -4.62 -4.35 -21.00
N TYR A 123 -3.31 -4.48 -20.85
CA TYR A 123 -2.31 -3.90 -21.75
C TYR A 123 -2.43 -4.42 -23.18
N VAL A 124 -2.61 -5.74 -23.32
CA VAL A 124 -2.83 -6.38 -24.63
C VAL A 124 -4.16 -5.95 -25.24
N ARG A 125 -5.25 -5.94 -24.47
CA ARG A 125 -6.58 -5.49 -24.93
C ARG A 125 -6.59 -4.03 -25.37
N MET A 126 -5.82 -3.18 -24.68
CA MET A 126 -5.68 -1.76 -25.00
C MET A 126 -4.62 -1.52 -26.08
N HIS A 127 -4.13 -2.56 -26.77
CA HIS A 127 -3.14 -2.46 -27.83
C HIS A 127 -1.90 -1.66 -27.43
N GLY A 128 -1.49 -1.83 -26.17
CA GLY A 128 -0.33 -1.18 -25.58
C GLY A 128 -0.49 0.31 -25.28
N LYS A 129 -1.73 0.83 -25.28
CA LYS A 129 -2.06 2.24 -25.06
C LYS A 129 -2.46 2.59 -23.62
N THR A 130 -2.25 1.66 -22.68
CA THR A 130 -2.42 1.90 -21.24
C THR A 130 -1.08 1.71 -20.53
N ASN A 131 -0.99 2.03 -19.24
CA ASN A 131 0.23 1.78 -18.46
C ASN A 131 0.45 0.27 -18.26
N PHE A 132 1.70 -0.18 -18.35
CA PHE A 132 2.16 -1.49 -17.90
C PHE A 132 3.49 -1.30 -17.19
N GLY A 133 3.45 -1.36 -15.87
CA GLY A 133 4.59 -1.14 -14.99
C GLY A 133 4.35 -1.70 -13.59
N ASN A 134 5.38 -1.57 -12.76
CA ASN A 134 5.43 -2.13 -11.40
C ASN A 134 4.65 -1.30 -10.35
N GLY A 135 4.30 -0.05 -10.66
CA GLY A 135 3.46 0.82 -9.84
C GLY A 135 2.00 0.40 -9.83
N GLY A 136 1.23 0.88 -8.86
CA GLY A 136 -0.15 0.46 -8.60
C GLY A 136 -0.75 1.30 -7.47
N LEU A 137 -1.95 0.94 -7.04
CA LEU A 137 -2.68 1.62 -5.95
C LEU A 137 -3.20 0.60 -4.94
N ALA A 138 -3.54 1.03 -3.72
CA ALA A 138 -4.14 0.11 -2.74
C ALA A 138 -5.48 -0.48 -3.23
N MET A 139 -6.20 0.22 -4.12
CA MET A 139 -7.36 -0.34 -4.85
C MET A 139 -7.02 -1.58 -5.68
N ASP A 140 -5.77 -1.74 -6.11
CA ASP A 140 -5.33 -2.95 -6.80
C ASP A 140 -5.34 -4.13 -5.82
N VAL A 141 -4.84 -3.93 -4.60
CA VAL A 141 -4.81 -4.97 -3.56
C VAL A 141 -6.23 -5.35 -3.11
N THR A 142 -7.12 -4.38 -2.88
CA THR A 142 -8.51 -4.69 -2.51
C THR A 142 -9.24 -5.44 -3.62
N HIS A 143 -9.01 -5.07 -4.90
CA HIS A 143 -9.58 -5.80 -6.03
C HIS A 143 -9.01 -7.22 -6.16
N ILE A 144 -7.69 -7.39 -6.02
CA ILE A 144 -7.05 -8.71 -6.10
C ILE A 144 -7.51 -9.58 -4.94
N TRP A 145 -7.60 -9.02 -3.73
CA TRP A 145 -8.16 -9.71 -2.58
C TRP A 145 -9.58 -10.22 -2.87
N ASP A 146 -10.44 -9.38 -3.44
CA ASP A 146 -11.81 -9.77 -3.80
C ASP A 146 -11.85 -10.94 -4.81
N VAL A 147 -11.06 -10.86 -5.88
CA VAL A 147 -11.18 -11.80 -7.01
C VAL A 147 -10.18 -12.96 -6.98
N SER A 148 -9.21 -12.96 -6.08
CA SER A 148 -8.15 -13.97 -6.00
C SER A 148 -7.73 -14.32 -4.57
N GLY A 149 -8.24 -13.62 -3.55
CA GLY A 149 -7.88 -13.89 -2.16
C GLY A 149 -6.50 -13.34 -1.78
N MET A 150 -5.90 -13.94 -0.75
CA MET A 150 -4.61 -13.53 -0.19
C MET A 150 -3.87 -14.75 0.35
N VAL A 151 -2.57 -14.65 0.54
CA VAL A 151 -1.76 -15.73 1.11
C VAL A 151 -0.76 -15.18 2.13
N PRO A 152 -0.33 -15.99 3.11
CA PRO A 152 0.80 -15.65 3.97
C PRO A 152 2.09 -15.47 3.19
N ASN A 153 2.95 -14.57 3.64
CA ASN A 153 4.30 -14.38 3.08
C ASN A 153 5.16 -15.66 3.18
N GLU A 154 5.01 -16.45 4.26
CA GLU A 154 5.71 -17.74 4.40
C GLU A 154 5.30 -18.79 3.35
N VAL A 155 4.13 -18.62 2.74
CA VAL A 155 3.60 -19.50 1.68
C VAL A 155 4.06 -19.03 0.30
N TYR A 156 4.16 -17.72 0.09
CA TYR A 156 4.58 -17.13 -1.18
C TYR A 156 5.43 -15.88 -0.93
N SER A 157 6.75 -16.03 -0.85
CA SER A 157 7.64 -14.88 -0.64
C SER A 157 7.93 -14.08 -1.91
N GLY A 158 7.68 -14.67 -3.09
CA GLY A 158 8.07 -14.09 -4.38
C GLY A 158 9.58 -14.05 -4.65
N LEU A 159 10.42 -14.60 -3.77
CA LEU A 159 11.88 -14.55 -3.88
C LEU A 159 12.42 -15.82 -4.53
N THR A 160 12.70 -15.80 -5.83
CA THR A 160 13.29 -16.95 -6.56
C THR A 160 14.73 -16.73 -7.03
N THR A 161 15.22 -15.49 -7.03
CA THR A 161 16.52 -15.12 -7.63
C THR A 161 17.72 -15.35 -6.71
N GLY A 162 17.50 -15.81 -5.48
CA GLY A 162 18.53 -15.97 -4.45
C GLY A 162 18.90 -14.67 -3.74
N ASP A 163 18.28 -13.55 -4.11
CA ASP A 163 18.35 -12.29 -3.36
C ASP A 163 17.58 -12.41 -2.03
N SER A 164 18.03 -11.70 -1.00
CA SER A 164 17.33 -11.66 0.30
C SER A 164 16.12 -10.72 0.31
N LEU A 165 15.99 -9.87 -0.72
CA LEU A 165 14.93 -8.86 -0.85
C LEU A 165 14.52 -8.72 -2.33
N PRO A 166 13.31 -8.20 -2.62
CA PRO A 166 12.81 -8.10 -3.99
C PRO A 166 13.66 -7.22 -4.92
N VAL A 167 13.97 -7.73 -6.12
CA VAL A 167 14.67 -7.00 -7.19
C VAL A 167 14.01 -7.30 -8.54
N HIS A 168 13.19 -6.37 -9.05
CA HIS A 168 12.31 -6.64 -10.20
C HIS A 168 12.76 -6.01 -11.52
N GLY A 169 13.85 -5.24 -11.54
CA GLY A 169 14.24 -4.47 -12.74
C GLY A 169 14.43 -5.31 -14.01
N GLU A 170 14.97 -6.53 -13.89
CA GLU A 170 15.10 -7.45 -15.02
C GLU A 170 13.73 -8.01 -15.44
N MET A 171 12.97 -8.55 -14.49
CA MET A 171 11.62 -9.07 -14.70
C MET A 171 10.72 -8.05 -15.41
N ASP A 172 10.69 -6.81 -14.93
CA ASP A 172 9.88 -5.71 -15.49
C ASP A 172 10.20 -5.50 -16.98
N GLY A 173 11.48 -5.51 -17.34
CA GLY A 173 11.95 -5.37 -18.72
C GLY A 173 11.57 -6.56 -19.61
N VAL A 174 11.74 -7.78 -19.09
CA VAL A 174 11.41 -9.02 -19.80
C VAL A 174 9.91 -9.12 -20.07
N LEU A 175 9.07 -8.89 -19.05
CA LEU A 175 7.61 -8.91 -19.18
C LEU A 175 7.14 -7.86 -20.18
N ARG A 176 7.70 -6.65 -20.12
CA ARG A 176 7.35 -5.57 -21.05
C ARG A 176 7.71 -5.92 -22.50
N GLY A 177 8.92 -6.41 -22.73
CA GLY A 177 9.37 -6.84 -24.06
C GLY A 177 8.52 -7.97 -24.63
N TYR A 178 8.10 -8.92 -23.78
CA TYR A 178 7.20 -10.00 -24.17
C TYR A 178 5.86 -9.46 -24.70
N LEU A 179 5.20 -8.59 -23.92
CA LEU A 179 3.90 -8.03 -24.30
C LEU A 179 3.98 -7.16 -25.56
N ASP A 180 5.09 -6.44 -25.76
CA ASP A 180 5.31 -5.62 -26.96
C ASP A 180 5.35 -6.44 -28.25
N GLU A 181 5.92 -7.65 -28.21
CA GLU A 181 5.86 -8.57 -29.35
C GLU A 181 4.48 -9.20 -29.51
N VAL A 182 3.78 -9.52 -28.42
CA VAL A 182 2.40 -10.05 -28.47
C VAL A 182 1.46 -9.05 -29.16
N ILE A 183 1.55 -7.78 -28.80
CA ILE A 183 0.66 -6.71 -29.31
C ILE A 183 0.88 -6.43 -30.80
N LYS A 184 2.08 -6.69 -31.34
CA LYS A 184 2.30 -6.61 -32.80
C LYS A 184 1.40 -7.56 -33.58
N ASN A 185 0.86 -8.60 -32.93
CA ASN A 185 -0.15 -9.51 -33.46
C ASN A 185 0.12 -9.93 -34.92
N ARG A 186 1.33 -10.39 -35.20
CA ARG A 186 1.77 -10.74 -36.57
C ARG A 186 0.91 -11.85 -37.19
N ASN A 187 0.35 -12.71 -36.36
CA ASN A 187 -0.57 -13.78 -36.75
C ASN A 187 -1.99 -13.27 -37.07
N LYS A 188 -2.26 -11.97 -36.87
CA LYS A 188 -3.57 -11.30 -36.98
C LYS A 188 -4.66 -11.82 -36.03
N THR A 189 -4.35 -12.85 -35.25
CA THR A 189 -5.18 -13.43 -34.20
C THR A 189 -4.30 -13.75 -33.00
N LEU A 190 -4.73 -13.34 -31.80
CA LEU A 190 -4.08 -13.73 -30.55
C LEU A 190 -4.44 -15.17 -30.19
N THR A 191 -3.43 -15.99 -29.91
CA THR A 191 -3.62 -17.35 -29.39
C THR A 191 -3.75 -17.29 -27.87
N PRO A 192 -4.40 -18.26 -27.20
CA PRO A 192 -4.35 -18.33 -25.73
C PRO A 192 -2.95 -18.67 -25.18
N VAL A 193 -2.00 -19.02 -26.05
CA VAL A 193 -0.65 -19.47 -25.68
C VAL A 193 0.21 -18.33 -25.14
N TRP A 194 -0.03 -17.08 -25.55
CA TRP A 194 0.78 -15.95 -25.05
C TRP A 194 0.64 -15.78 -23.53
N LYS A 195 -0.55 -16.05 -22.98
CA LYS A 195 -0.78 -16.00 -21.54
C LYS A 195 0.08 -17.02 -20.80
N LYS A 196 0.09 -18.26 -21.29
CA LYS A 196 0.92 -19.34 -20.73
C LYS A 196 2.41 -18.99 -20.76
N GLY A 197 2.87 -18.36 -21.84
CA GLY A 197 4.26 -17.89 -21.94
C GLY A 197 4.56 -16.76 -20.95
N PHE A 198 3.64 -15.81 -20.80
CA PHE A 198 3.76 -14.73 -19.82
C PHE A 198 3.75 -15.25 -18.37
N ASP A 199 2.85 -16.17 -18.04
CA ASP A 199 2.80 -16.81 -16.73
C ASP A 199 4.07 -17.62 -16.44
N GLY A 200 4.63 -18.31 -17.43
CA GLY A 200 5.91 -19.00 -17.26
C GLY A 200 7.08 -18.06 -16.96
N ILE A 201 7.06 -16.82 -17.46
CA ILE A 201 8.06 -15.80 -17.09
C ILE A 201 7.82 -15.39 -15.62
N LEU A 202 6.58 -15.11 -15.25
CA LEU A 202 6.26 -14.73 -13.87
C LEU A 202 6.59 -15.84 -12.87
N ASP A 203 6.32 -17.10 -13.19
CA ASP A 203 6.68 -18.25 -12.36
C ASP A 203 8.20 -18.38 -12.20
N ALA A 204 8.99 -18.03 -13.22
CA ALA A 204 10.45 -18.04 -13.11
C ALA A 204 10.97 -16.96 -12.14
N TYR A 205 10.38 -15.76 -12.14
CA TYR A 205 10.87 -14.62 -11.35
C TYR A 205 10.21 -14.46 -9.97
N LEU A 206 8.97 -14.94 -9.78
CA LEU A 206 8.21 -14.81 -8.53
C LEU A 206 7.79 -16.16 -7.94
N GLY A 207 8.01 -17.25 -8.68
CA GLY A 207 7.56 -18.58 -8.27
C GLY A 207 6.09 -18.84 -8.64
N PRO A 208 5.70 -20.12 -8.74
CA PRO A 208 4.33 -20.50 -9.03
C PRO A 208 3.42 -20.16 -7.84
N VAL A 209 2.23 -19.64 -8.14
CA VAL A 209 1.21 -19.38 -7.11
C VAL A 209 0.63 -20.72 -6.63
N PRO A 210 0.63 -21.00 -5.31
CA PRO A 210 0.07 -22.24 -4.79
C PRO A 210 -1.46 -22.23 -4.91
N GLU A 211 -2.04 -23.30 -5.47
CA GLU A 211 -3.51 -23.51 -5.45
C GLU A 211 -4.02 -23.83 -4.05
N TYR A 212 -3.23 -24.60 -3.28
CA TYR A 212 -3.49 -24.95 -1.90
C TYR A 212 -2.19 -24.92 -1.08
N PHE A 213 -2.31 -24.57 0.20
CA PHE A 213 -1.20 -24.53 1.15
C PHE A 213 -1.67 -24.84 2.57
N GLU A 214 -0.77 -25.35 3.39
CA GLU A 214 -1.01 -25.56 4.81
C GLU A 214 -0.64 -24.29 5.59
N TYR A 215 -1.55 -23.82 6.45
CA TYR A 215 -1.29 -22.73 7.37
C TYR A 215 -1.86 -23.08 8.75
N GLN A 216 -1.01 -23.08 9.78
CA GLN A 216 -1.39 -23.44 11.15
C GLN A 216 -2.12 -24.80 11.25
N GLY A 217 -1.70 -25.78 10.44
CA GLY A 217 -2.25 -27.14 10.43
C GLY A 217 -3.62 -27.28 9.76
N THR A 218 -4.05 -26.29 8.98
CA THR A 218 -5.25 -26.37 8.13
C THR A 218 -4.89 -26.03 6.68
N SER A 219 -5.48 -26.77 5.75
CA SER A 219 -5.32 -26.54 4.32
C SER A 219 -6.23 -25.40 3.84
N TYR A 220 -5.66 -24.44 3.11
CA TYR A 220 -6.38 -23.31 2.52
C TYR A 220 -6.04 -23.15 1.04
N SER A 221 -6.97 -22.57 0.28
CA SER A 221 -6.67 -21.86 -0.97
C SER A 221 -6.46 -20.37 -0.64
N PRO A 222 -5.95 -19.55 -1.56
CA PRO A 222 -5.88 -18.10 -1.35
C PRO A 222 -7.22 -17.46 -0.97
N GLU A 223 -8.31 -17.92 -1.58
CA GLU A 223 -9.67 -17.44 -1.32
C GLU A 223 -10.14 -17.87 0.08
N SER A 224 -10.03 -19.15 0.44
CA SER A 224 -10.49 -19.60 1.77
C SER A 224 -9.62 -19.08 2.92
N PHE A 225 -8.33 -18.79 2.66
CA PHE A 225 -7.48 -18.07 3.60
C PHE A 225 -7.94 -16.62 3.79
N ALA A 226 -8.35 -15.94 2.72
CA ALA A 226 -8.94 -14.61 2.80
C ALA A 226 -10.23 -14.63 3.63
N GLU A 227 -11.12 -15.60 3.38
CA GLU A 227 -12.38 -15.77 4.14
C GLU A 227 -12.14 -16.01 5.64
N LYS A 228 -11.09 -16.75 6.01
CA LYS A 228 -10.70 -16.98 7.42
C LYS A 228 -10.50 -15.68 8.19
N THR A 229 -10.05 -14.62 7.52
CA THR A 229 -9.84 -13.32 8.17
C THR A 229 -11.14 -12.74 8.73
N GLY A 230 -12.27 -12.99 8.05
CA GLY A 230 -13.55 -12.36 8.33
C GLY A 230 -13.60 -10.86 8.00
N LEU A 231 -12.60 -10.33 7.27
CA LEU A 231 -12.65 -9.01 6.66
C LEU A 231 -13.21 -9.12 5.23
N THR A 232 -13.74 -8.03 4.68
CA THR A 232 -14.12 -7.95 3.25
C THR A 232 -13.60 -6.66 2.62
N PRO A 233 -13.18 -6.67 1.33
CA PRO A 233 -12.81 -5.47 0.59
C PRO A 233 -13.89 -4.38 0.60
N ASP A 234 -15.17 -4.76 0.66
CA ASP A 234 -16.32 -3.85 0.69
C ASP A 234 -16.36 -2.95 1.94
N ASP A 235 -15.63 -3.33 2.99
CA ASP A 235 -15.48 -2.52 4.20
C ASP A 235 -14.44 -1.41 4.05
N TYR A 236 -13.97 -1.09 2.84
CA TYR A 236 -12.96 -0.05 2.61
C TYR A 236 -13.31 0.85 1.43
N VAL A 237 -13.13 2.15 1.61
CA VAL A 237 -13.40 3.17 0.58
C VAL A 237 -12.15 3.99 0.27
N ALA A 238 -11.93 4.29 -1.00
CA ALA A 238 -10.87 5.19 -1.46
C ALA A 238 -11.40 6.63 -1.56
N ILE A 239 -10.84 7.55 -0.77
CA ILE A 239 -11.27 8.95 -0.72
C ILE A 239 -10.12 9.84 -1.19
N GLY A 240 -10.41 10.82 -2.04
CA GLY A 240 -9.47 11.87 -2.42
C GLY A 240 -10.07 13.26 -2.37
N SER A 241 -9.25 14.27 -2.66
CA SER A 241 -9.68 15.67 -2.69
C SER A 241 -9.09 16.41 -3.89
N PHE A 242 -9.93 16.65 -4.90
CA PHE A 242 -9.53 17.27 -6.15
C PHE A 242 -10.58 18.25 -6.67
N THR A 243 -10.14 19.37 -7.23
CA THR A 243 -11.02 20.45 -7.68
C THR A 243 -11.41 20.36 -9.17
N HIS A 244 -10.80 19.45 -9.95
CA HIS A 244 -11.11 19.27 -11.38
C HIS A 244 -12.35 18.39 -11.62
N HIS A 245 -12.88 17.75 -10.58
CA HIS A 245 -14.19 17.09 -10.57
C HIS A 245 -15.08 17.70 -9.48
N PRO A 246 -16.41 17.62 -9.60
CA PRO A 246 -17.32 18.00 -8.53
C PRO A 246 -17.02 17.22 -7.24
N PHE A 247 -17.17 17.88 -6.09
CA PHE A 247 -17.18 17.20 -4.80
C PHE A 247 -18.46 16.37 -4.62
N TYR A 248 -18.38 15.36 -3.75
CA TYR A 248 -19.43 14.39 -3.43
C TYR A 248 -19.90 13.56 -4.63
N GLN A 249 -18.97 13.33 -5.55
CA GLN A 249 -19.12 12.42 -6.69
C GLN A 249 -17.89 11.53 -6.76
N ASP A 250 -18.13 10.28 -7.16
CA ASP A 250 -17.03 9.38 -7.49
C ASP A 250 -16.49 9.75 -8.88
N PHE A 251 -15.18 9.66 -9.04
CA PHE A 251 -14.54 9.82 -10.35
C PHE A 251 -13.34 8.90 -10.48
N ILE A 252 -12.97 8.57 -11.72
CA ILE A 252 -11.80 7.74 -12.00
C ILE A 252 -10.57 8.62 -11.83
N LEU A 253 -9.69 8.29 -10.88
CA LEU A 253 -8.45 9.04 -10.73
C LEU A 253 -7.54 8.85 -11.95
N GLU A 254 -7.25 9.92 -12.68
CA GLU A 254 -6.56 9.88 -13.98
C GLU A 254 -5.03 9.83 -13.87
N ILE A 255 -4.51 8.77 -13.24
CA ILE A 255 -3.06 8.52 -13.15
C ILE A 255 -2.68 7.20 -13.82
N PRO A 256 -1.44 7.06 -14.33
CA PRO A 256 -1.01 5.85 -15.02
C PRO A 256 -1.15 4.58 -14.19
N ASP A 257 -0.93 4.67 -12.87
CA ASP A 257 -1.02 3.53 -11.96
C ASP A 257 -2.45 3.16 -11.58
N ASN A 258 -3.47 3.98 -11.90
CA ASN A 258 -4.87 3.57 -11.82
C ASN A 258 -5.27 2.76 -13.07
N TRP A 259 -4.53 1.68 -13.33
CA TRP A 259 -4.76 0.82 -14.47
C TRP A 259 -6.10 0.09 -14.36
N LEU A 260 -6.69 -0.09 -13.17
CA LEU A 260 -8.04 -0.63 -13.00
C LEU A 260 -9.13 0.33 -13.49
N TRP A 261 -8.84 1.64 -13.57
CA TRP A 261 -9.83 2.71 -13.71
C TRP A 261 -10.81 2.72 -12.55
N SER A 262 -10.31 2.43 -11.34
CA SER A 262 -11.09 2.47 -10.12
C SER A 262 -11.50 3.90 -9.80
N ALA A 263 -12.73 4.04 -9.30
CA ALA A 263 -13.25 5.33 -8.87
C ALA A 263 -12.85 5.62 -7.42
N ILE A 264 -12.65 6.89 -7.10
CA ILE A 264 -12.45 7.38 -5.74
C ILE A 264 -13.55 8.38 -5.41
N SER A 265 -13.99 8.42 -4.15
CA SER A 265 -14.93 9.42 -3.67
C SER A 265 -14.21 10.76 -3.46
N ASN A 266 -14.74 11.83 -4.05
CA ASN A 266 -14.14 13.15 -3.97
C ASN A 266 -14.78 14.02 -2.88
N VAL A 267 -14.00 14.55 -1.94
CA VAL A 267 -14.49 15.44 -0.86
C VAL A 267 -13.63 16.70 -0.74
N PRO A 268 -14.12 17.80 -0.14
CA PRO A 268 -13.30 18.96 0.17
C PRO A 268 -12.11 18.61 1.07
N LEU A 269 -10.98 19.30 0.89
CA LEU A 269 -9.72 18.99 1.61
C LEU A 269 -9.90 19.01 3.14
N ASP A 270 -10.60 20.02 3.66
CA ASP A 270 -10.88 20.13 5.10
C ASP A 270 -11.70 18.95 5.62
N GLU A 271 -12.62 18.42 4.82
CA GLU A 271 -13.39 17.22 5.19
C GLU A 271 -12.52 15.96 5.17
N MET A 272 -11.67 15.79 4.15
CA MET A 272 -10.71 14.68 4.08
C MET A 272 -9.77 14.66 5.29
N MET A 273 -9.22 15.82 5.68
CA MET A 273 -8.35 15.92 6.86
C MET A 273 -9.11 15.62 8.15
N ASN A 274 -10.35 16.09 8.29
CA ASN A 274 -11.19 15.74 9.44
C ASN A 274 -11.51 14.25 9.50
N LEU A 275 -11.72 13.59 8.36
CA LEU A 275 -11.92 12.14 8.29
C LEU A 275 -10.68 11.37 8.74
N LEU A 276 -9.49 11.83 8.33
CA LEU A 276 -8.21 11.27 8.78
C LEU A 276 -8.07 11.33 10.31
N ASP A 277 -8.27 12.53 10.89
CA ASP A 277 -8.19 12.71 12.35
C ASP A 277 -9.21 11.82 13.08
N GLN A 278 -10.46 11.75 12.58
CA GLN A 278 -11.49 10.90 13.18
C GLN A 278 -11.18 9.41 13.09
N ALA A 279 -10.64 8.93 11.96
CA ALA A 279 -10.25 7.54 11.79
C ALA A 279 -9.16 7.16 12.81
N LEU A 280 -8.12 7.98 12.91
CA LEU A 280 -7.05 7.80 13.90
C LEU A 280 -7.61 7.85 15.32
N ASP A 281 -8.50 8.80 15.62
CA ASP A 281 -9.17 8.95 16.92
C ASP A 281 -10.01 7.73 17.31
N GLN A 282 -10.63 7.07 16.34
CA GLN A 282 -11.45 5.88 16.54
C GLN A 282 -10.65 4.57 16.51
N GLY A 283 -9.33 4.63 16.29
CA GLY A 283 -8.46 3.45 16.33
C GLY A 283 -8.26 2.78 14.98
N TYR A 284 -8.64 3.43 13.88
CA TYR A 284 -8.38 2.97 12.52
C TYR A 284 -7.06 3.54 12.00
N THR A 285 -6.25 2.70 11.37
CA THR A 285 -5.11 3.18 10.57
C THR A 285 -5.62 3.66 9.20
N VAL A 286 -4.74 4.21 8.38
CA VAL A 286 -5.07 4.60 6.99
C VAL A 286 -3.98 4.10 6.05
N CYS A 287 -4.38 3.64 4.86
CA CYS A 287 -3.46 3.46 3.75
C CYS A 287 -3.31 4.81 3.02
N TRP A 288 -2.08 5.21 2.74
CA TRP A 288 -1.71 6.51 2.14
C TRP A 288 -0.67 6.33 1.04
#